data_AF-A0A1G4J4A7-F1
#
_entry.id   AF-A0A1G4J4A7-F1
#
_cell.length_a   1.000
_cell.length_b   1.000
_cell.length_c   1.000
_cell.angle_alpha   90.00
_cell.angle_beta   90.00
_cell.angle_gamma   90.00
#
_symmetry.space_group_name_H-M   'P 1'
#
loop_
_entity.id
_entity.type
_entity.pdbx_description
1 polymer ?
#
loop_
_entity_poly.entity_id
_entity_poly.type
_entity_poly.pdbx_seq_one_letter_code
_entity_poly.pdbx_strand_id
1 'polypeptide(L)'
;MKRRLERQDGPQTTAKPRKNGVVCNEPPCANDYVSLELYSSHVSQFHDNVCCACGKNFVYQRILDLHLEECHDPFRDSDSQLKCWHAKCRDQFPTHALRIEHLQRTHHYPSSYDFDIIYKGYVTT
;
A
#
# COMPACT_ATOMS: atom_id res chain seq x y z
N MET A 1 -68.81 -28.79 6.30
CA MET A 1 -67.94 -28.10 7.27
C MET A 1 -66.66 -28.94 7.37
N LYS A 2 -65.50 -28.57 6.80
CA LYS A 2 -64.52 -27.57 7.30
C LYS A 2 -63.63 -27.11 6.13
N ARG A 3 -63.44 -25.79 6.00
CA ARG A 3 -62.46 -25.12 5.14
C ARG A 3 -61.08 -25.23 5.80
N ARG A 4 -59.97 -25.42 5.05
CA ARG A 4 -58.70 -24.72 5.31
C ARG A 4 -57.63 -24.87 4.21
N LEU A 5 -57.44 -23.77 3.49
CA LEU A 5 -56.25 -23.15 2.88
C LEU A 5 -55.25 -23.99 2.04
N GLU A 6 -55.26 -23.66 0.75
CA GLU A 6 -54.14 -23.68 -0.18
C GLU A 6 -52.93 -22.94 0.41
N ARG A 7 -51.75 -23.57 0.38
CA ARG A 7 -50.48 -22.89 0.66
C ARG A 7 -49.96 -22.35 -0.66
N GLN A 8 -49.97 -21.02 -0.78
CA GLN A 8 -49.39 -20.31 -1.90
C GLN A 8 -47.86 -20.34 -1.78
N ASP A 9 -47.21 -20.78 -2.85
CA ASP A 9 -45.81 -20.54 -3.16
C ASP A 9 -45.53 -19.03 -3.05
N GLY A 10 -44.83 -18.65 -1.98
CA GLY A 10 -44.32 -17.30 -1.81
C GLY A 10 -43.13 -17.07 -2.74
N PRO A 11 -43.00 -15.90 -3.40
CA PRO A 11 -41.93 -15.67 -4.34
C PRO A 11 -40.58 -15.67 -3.61
N GLN A 12 -39.72 -16.60 -4.03
CA GLN A 12 -38.32 -16.66 -3.66
C GLN A 12 -37.66 -15.37 -4.16
N THR A 13 -37.50 -14.39 -3.27
CA THR A 13 -36.83 -13.14 -3.58
C THR A 13 -35.35 -13.44 -3.80
N THR A 14 -34.95 -13.51 -5.08
CA THR A 14 -33.55 -13.47 -5.46
C THR A 14 -32.99 -12.12 -5.02
N ALA A 15 -32.34 -12.09 -3.85
CA ALA A 15 -31.66 -10.91 -3.35
C ALA A 15 -30.61 -10.49 -4.38
N LYS A 16 -30.87 -9.39 -5.08
CA LYS A 16 -29.92 -8.74 -5.99
C LYS A 16 -28.66 -8.43 -5.18
N PRO A 17 -27.44 -8.84 -5.60
CA PRO A 17 -26.24 -8.57 -4.82
C PRO A 17 -26.07 -7.05 -4.74
N ARG A 18 -25.99 -6.52 -3.52
CA ARG A 18 -25.73 -5.09 -3.32
C ARG A 18 -24.30 -4.81 -3.77
N LYS A 19 -24.12 -3.87 -4.70
CA LYS A 19 -22.81 -3.31 -5.07
C LYS A 19 -22.31 -2.44 -3.92
N ASN A 20 -21.88 -3.08 -2.83
CA ASN A 20 -21.41 -2.42 -1.62
C ASN A 20 -19.94 -2.03 -1.81
N GLY A 21 -19.69 -0.79 -2.20
CA GLY A 21 -18.35 -0.26 -2.41
C GLY A 21 -18.30 1.26 -2.29
N VAL A 22 -17.10 1.77 -2.10
CA VAL A 22 -16.77 3.19 -1.91
C VAL A 22 -15.93 3.64 -3.10
N VAL A 23 -16.14 4.87 -3.54
CA VAL A 23 -15.25 5.53 -4.50
C VAL A 23 -14.19 6.30 -3.70
N CYS A 24 -12.92 5.90 -3.82
CA CYS A 24 -11.81 6.58 -3.17
C CYS A 24 -11.29 7.72 -4.07
N ASN A 25 -11.13 8.90 -3.47
CA ASN A 25 -10.64 10.11 -4.12
C ASN A 25 -9.42 10.72 -3.43
N GLU A 26 -8.88 10.03 -2.42
CA GLU A 26 -7.65 10.43 -1.76
C GLU A 26 -6.47 10.06 -2.65
N PRO A 27 -5.51 10.96 -2.91
CA PRO A 27 -4.30 10.61 -3.64
C PRO A 27 -3.60 9.38 -3.02
N PRO A 28 -3.11 8.41 -3.84
CA PRO A 28 -2.96 8.45 -5.30
C PRO A 28 -4.21 8.06 -6.12
N CYS A 29 -5.34 7.76 -5.48
CA CYS A 29 -6.55 7.29 -6.16
C CYS A 29 -7.26 8.39 -6.94
N ALA A 30 -7.82 8.02 -8.09
CA ALA A 30 -8.53 8.94 -8.98
C ALA A 30 -9.96 8.45 -9.26
N ASN A 31 -10.83 8.49 -8.24
CA ASN A 31 -12.16 7.89 -8.22
C ASN A 31 -12.14 6.34 -8.33
N ASP A 32 -11.18 5.69 -7.67
CA ASP A 32 -11.07 4.24 -7.69
C ASP A 32 -12.24 3.61 -6.92
N TYR A 33 -12.97 2.70 -7.57
CA TYR A 33 -14.03 1.96 -6.91
C TYR A 33 -13.44 0.77 -6.13
N VAL A 34 -13.64 0.78 -4.82
CA VAL A 34 -13.16 -0.24 -3.90
C VAL A 34 -14.35 -0.91 -3.23
N SER A 35 -14.38 -2.24 -3.18
CA SER A 35 -15.43 -2.94 -2.45
C SER A 35 -15.35 -2.61 -0.95
N LEU A 36 -16.49 -2.54 -0.27
CA LEU A 36 -16.52 -2.21 1.16
C LEU A 36 -15.71 -3.19 2.01
N GLU A 37 -15.65 -4.45 1.60
CA GLU A 37 -14.86 -5.50 2.27
C GLU A 37 -13.35 -5.26 2.15
N LEU A 38 -12.89 -4.67 1.04
CA LEU A 38 -11.47 -4.40 0.79
C LEU A 38 -11.04 -2.99 1.22
N TYR A 39 -11.99 -2.11 1.54
CA TYR A 39 -11.72 -0.69 1.77
C TYR A 39 -10.68 -0.44 2.89
N SER A 40 -10.74 -1.19 4.00
CA SER A 40 -9.74 -1.05 5.07
C SER A 40 -8.34 -1.43 4.60
N SER A 41 -8.20 -2.52 3.84
CA SER A 41 -6.91 -2.95 3.29
C SER A 41 -6.40 -2.01 2.19
N HIS A 42 -7.31 -1.35 1.47
CA HIS A 42 -6.98 -0.32 0.51
C HIS A 42 -6.39 0.91 1.22
N VAL A 43 -7.07 1.43 2.24
CA VAL A 43 -6.56 2.56 3.02
C VAL A 43 -5.18 2.26 3.59
N SER A 44 -4.99 1.08 4.17
CA SER A 44 -3.69 0.71 4.75
C SER A 44 -2.55 0.61 3.73
N GLN A 45 -2.86 0.22 2.50
CA GLN A 45 -1.85 0.08 1.44
C GLN A 45 -1.55 1.39 0.72
N PHE A 46 -2.54 2.26 0.56
CA PHE A 46 -2.46 3.43 -0.32
C PHE A 46 -2.38 4.77 0.40
N HIS A 47 -2.90 4.87 1.63
CA HIS A 47 -3.10 6.16 2.29
C HIS A 47 -2.44 6.26 3.67
N ASP A 48 -2.07 5.15 4.32
CA ASP A 48 -1.46 5.20 5.65
C ASP A 48 -0.04 5.81 5.66
N ASN A 49 0.79 5.50 4.65
CA ASN A 49 2.18 5.97 4.61
C ASN A 49 2.39 6.93 3.43
N VAL A 50 1.82 8.13 3.51
CA VAL A 50 1.98 9.18 2.51
C VAL A 50 2.97 10.24 2.98
N CYS A 51 3.95 10.56 2.14
CA CYS A 51 4.89 11.65 2.40
C CYS A 51 4.18 13.00 2.30
N CYS A 52 4.14 13.75 3.40
CA CYS A 52 3.51 15.07 3.44
C CYS A 52 4.22 16.13 2.57
N ALA A 53 5.50 15.93 2.24
CA ALA A 53 6.27 16.87 1.45
C ALA A 53 6.07 16.73 -0.06
N CYS A 54 5.86 15.50 -0.57
CA CYS A 54 5.75 15.25 -2.01
C CYS A 54 4.55 14.41 -2.45
N GLY A 55 3.68 13.98 -1.52
CA GLY A 55 2.46 13.24 -1.79
C GLY A 55 2.65 11.78 -2.23
N LYS A 56 3.89 11.27 -2.26
CA LYS A 56 4.17 9.86 -2.60
C LYS A 56 3.72 8.94 -1.48
N ASN A 57 3.06 7.84 -1.85
CA ASN A 57 2.64 6.79 -0.93
C ASN A 57 3.67 5.64 -0.87
N PHE A 58 3.74 4.97 0.27
CA PHE A 58 4.65 3.86 0.52
C PHE A 58 3.91 2.69 1.16
N VAL A 59 4.31 1.46 0.82
CA VAL A 59 3.65 0.25 1.34
C VAL A 59 3.94 0.03 2.83
N TYR A 60 5.09 0.50 3.31
CA TYR A 60 5.51 0.33 4.70
C TYR A 60 6.01 1.65 5.28
N GLN A 61 5.64 1.92 6.53
CA GLN A 61 6.11 3.08 7.31
C GLN A 61 7.64 3.25 7.23
N ARG A 62 8.38 2.14 7.34
CA ARG A 62 9.85 2.18 7.31
C ARG A 62 10.41 2.73 5.99
N ILE A 63 9.76 2.46 4.86
CA ILE A 63 10.20 3.01 3.57
C ILE A 63 9.87 4.51 3.50
N LEU A 64 8.73 4.94 4.04
CA LEU A 64 8.40 6.36 4.19
C LEU A 64 9.43 7.09 5.06
N ASP A 65 9.79 6.52 6.21
CA ASP A 65 10.80 7.13 7.12
C ASP A 65 12.13 7.31 6.40
N LEU A 66 12.59 6.27 5.69
CA LEU A 66 13.81 6.33 4.89
C LEU A 66 13.71 7.33 3.74
N HIS A 67 12.56 7.43 3.07
CA HIS A 67 12.33 8.44 2.05
C HIS A 67 12.42 9.87 2.61
N LEU A 68 11.84 10.12 3.79
CA LEU A 68 11.94 11.42 4.45
C LEU A 68 13.39 11.75 4.81
N GLU A 69 14.10 10.81 5.43
CA GLU A 69 15.53 10.95 5.73
C GLU A 69 16.36 11.18 4.46
N GLU A 70 16.06 10.46 3.37
CA GLU A 70 16.91 10.46 2.19
C GLU A 70 16.62 11.59 1.19
N CYS A 71 15.37 12.04 1.08
CA CYS A 71 14.91 12.95 0.04
C CYS A 71 14.44 14.31 0.56
N HIS A 72 14.12 14.39 1.85
CA HIS A 72 13.48 15.58 2.42
C HIS A 72 14.16 16.11 3.69
N ASP A 73 15.21 15.45 4.20
CA ASP A 73 16.01 15.99 5.31
C ASP A 73 16.95 17.11 4.80
N PRO A 74 16.69 18.39 5.16
CA PRO A 74 17.52 19.51 4.71
C PRO A 74 18.91 19.53 5.36
N PHE A 75 19.16 18.72 6.38
CA PHE A 75 20.45 18.61 7.07
C PHE A 75 21.27 17.41 6.59
N ARG A 76 20.76 16.66 5.60
CA ARG A 76 21.47 15.52 5.06
C ARG A 76 22.71 15.96 4.29
N ASP A 77 23.86 15.50 4.73
CA ASP A 77 25.13 15.70 4.04
C ASP A 77 25.28 14.72 2.87
N SER A 78 26.07 15.10 1.87
CA SER A 78 26.47 14.29 0.71
C SER A 78 27.13 12.96 1.07
N ASP A 79 27.81 12.88 2.22
CA ASP A 79 28.46 11.65 2.72
C ASP A 79 27.51 10.76 3.54
N SER A 80 26.24 11.15 3.67
CA SER A 80 25.25 10.42 4.48
C SER A 80 24.95 9.04 3.91
N GLN A 81 25.28 8.02 4.69
CA GLN A 81 25.06 6.63 4.32
C GLN A 81 23.56 6.28 4.21
N LEU A 82 23.25 5.38 3.28
CA LEU A 82 21.92 4.81 3.06
C LEU A 82 21.71 3.63 4.00
N LYS A 83 20.68 3.69 4.84
CA LYS A 83 20.37 2.59 5.77
C LYS A 83 19.70 1.42 5.03
N CYS A 84 19.88 0.21 5.56
CA CYS A 84 19.06 -0.93 5.18
C CYS A 84 17.56 -0.67 5.45
N TRP A 85 16.72 -1.28 4.64
CA TRP A 85 15.26 -1.19 4.73
C TRP A 85 14.69 -1.91 5.95
N HIS A 86 15.36 -2.93 6.48
CA HIS A 86 14.88 -3.62 7.68
C HIS A 86 15.32 -2.86 8.93
N ALA A 87 14.38 -2.44 9.77
CA ALA A 87 14.68 -1.69 11.00
C ALA A 87 15.64 -2.40 11.97
N LYS A 88 15.67 -3.74 11.94
CA LYS A 88 16.59 -4.55 12.77
C LYS A 88 17.97 -4.76 12.14
N CYS A 89 18.14 -4.45 10.85
CA CYS A 89 19.42 -4.51 10.16
C CYS A 89 20.14 -3.16 10.31
N ARG A 90 21.39 -3.21 10.78
CA ARG A 90 22.20 -2.01 11.06
C ARG A 90 23.17 -1.64 9.93
N ASP A 91 23.16 -2.41 8.85
CA ASP A 91 24.05 -2.19 7.71
C ASP A 91 23.66 -0.91 6.96
N GLN A 92 24.68 -0.22 6.48
CA GLN A 92 24.57 1.06 5.79
C GLN A 92 25.49 1.09 4.56
N PHE A 93 25.13 1.86 3.56
CA PHE A 93 25.73 1.80 2.23
C PHE A 93 26.00 3.19 1.66
N PRO A 94 27.14 3.41 1.01
CA PRO A 94 27.44 4.71 0.41
C PRO A 94 26.67 4.93 -0.91
N THR A 95 26.15 3.86 -1.54
CA THR A 95 25.41 3.96 -2.81
C THR A 95 24.17 3.08 -2.81
N HIS A 96 23.19 3.48 -3.61
CA HIS A 96 21.94 2.72 -3.76
C HIS A 96 22.19 1.31 -4.30
N ALA A 97 23.13 1.16 -5.25
CA ALA A 97 23.49 -0.12 -5.83
C ALA A 97 24.01 -1.12 -4.79
N LEU A 98 24.87 -0.68 -3.86
CA LEU A 98 25.38 -1.53 -2.78
C LEU A 98 24.28 -1.90 -1.78
N ARG A 99 23.36 -0.99 -1.49
CA ARG A 99 22.17 -1.29 -0.69
C ARG A 99 21.31 -2.37 -1.35
N ILE A 100 21.09 -2.28 -2.66
CA ILE A 100 20.33 -3.27 -3.43
C ILE A 100 21.01 -4.64 -3.36
N GLU A 101 22.32 -4.70 -3.58
CA GLU A 101 23.08 -5.95 -3.47
C GLU A 101 22.87 -6.61 -2.10
N HIS A 102 22.96 -5.83 -1.02
CA HIS A 102 22.69 -6.32 0.32
C HIS A 102 21.26 -6.83 0.50
N LEU A 103 20.26 -6.09 0.03
CA LEU A 103 18.85 -6.51 0.12
C LEU A 103 18.61 -7.83 -0.62
N GLN A 104 19.25 -8.04 -1.77
CA GLN A 104 19.16 -9.28 -2.53
C GLN A 104 19.88 -10.44 -1.83
N ARG A 105 21.11 -10.21 -1.35
CA ARG A 105 21.96 -11.28 -0.80
C ARG A 105 21.58 -11.68 0.63
N THR A 106 21.29 -10.69 1.47
CA THR A 106 21.06 -10.89 2.92
C THR A 106 19.59 -10.99 3.26
N HIS A 107 18.73 -10.24 2.55
CA HIS A 107 17.29 -10.23 2.79
C HIS A 107 16.48 -10.93 1.69
N HIS A 108 17.15 -11.54 0.71
CA HIS A 108 16.55 -12.37 -0.34
C HIS A 108 15.45 -11.67 -1.14
N TYR A 109 15.58 -10.36 -1.34
CA TYR A 109 14.69 -9.63 -2.24
C TYR A 109 14.88 -10.15 -3.68
N PRO A 110 13.79 -10.37 -4.44
CA PRO A 110 13.91 -10.80 -5.82
C PRO A 110 14.52 -9.69 -6.67
N SER A 111 15.25 -10.07 -7.72
CA SER A 111 15.83 -9.11 -8.67
C SER A 111 14.78 -8.29 -9.42
N SER A 112 13.54 -8.78 -9.49
CA SER A 112 12.39 -8.10 -10.08
C SER A 112 11.71 -7.09 -9.14
N TYR A 113 12.17 -6.95 -7.89
CA TYR A 113 11.63 -5.97 -6.96
C TYR A 113 11.93 -4.55 -7.44
N ASP A 114 10.99 -3.62 -7.30
CA ASP A 114 11.23 -2.21 -7.59
C ASP A 114 12.05 -1.56 -6.48
N PHE A 115 13.37 -1.52 -6.65
CA PHE A 115 14.25 -0.95 -5.65
C PHE A 115 14.20 0.59 -5.58
N ASP A 116 13.66 1.24 -6.60
CA ASP A 116 13.52 2.69 -6.63
C ASP A 116 12.25 3.17 -5.91
N ILE A 117 11.49 2.26 -5.28
CA ILE A 117 10.27 2.59 -4.53
C ILE A 117 10.49 3.70 -3.49
N ILE A 118 11.69 3.78 -2.90
CA ILE A 118 12.04 4.84 -1.94
C ILE A 118 12.07 6.24 -2.57
N TYR A 119 12.30 6.34 -3.88
CA TYR A 119 12.36 7.61 -4.61
C TYR A 119 11.05 7.92 -5.34
N LYS A 120 10.39 6.88 -5.89
CA LYS A 120 9.21 7.02 -6.75
C LYS A 120 7.89 6.90 -5.98
N GLY A 121 7.89 6.27 -4.81
CA GLY A 121 6.67 5.84 -4.14
C GLY A 121 6.06 4.62 -4.83
N TYR A 122 4.96 4.12 -4.28
CA TYR A 122 4.24 2.99 -4.85
C TYR A 122 3.31 3.46 -5.97
N VAL A 123 3.57 3.00 -7.19
CA VAL A 123 2.76 3.29 -8.36
C VAL A 123 1.90 2.07 -8.73
N THR A 124 0.59 2.25 -8.83
CA THR A 124 -0.31 1.27 -9.45
C THR A 124 -0.32 1.54 -10.95
N THR A 125 0.52 0.81 -11.69
CA THR A 125 0.44 0.75 -13.16
C THR A 125 -0.79 0.00 -13.62
#